data_AF-A0A267GEF7-F1
#
_entry.id   AF-A0A267GEF7-F1
#
_cell.length_a   1.000
_cell.length_b   1.000
_cell.length_c   1.000
_cell.angle_alpha   90.00
_cell.angle_beta   90.00
_cell.angle_gamma   90.00
#
_symmetry.space_group_name_H-M   'P 1'
#
loop_
_entity.id
_entity.type
_entity.pdbx_description
1 polymer ?
#
loop_
_entity_poly.entity_id
_entity_poly.type
_entity_poly.pdbx_seq_one_letter_code
_entity_poly.pdbx_strand_id
1 'polypeptide(L)'
;MATSSMNGHSVAVAAASVSDQNNSAAASLFADSLPGSQRRISGSLYDEEEDDLDDEEHHLNQSLSSLSSRNCHYRPLLNEGEETRRQAGRNKDRHRRKPTILTQTHFDARYRFTRPKTSSLSLRQLLSGTGFGGAGNDGHCSKRCLLDCLLSLFPFISVIRQYQWRSDLIADTIAGLTVGIMNIPQGMAYAMLADLPPVCGLYLGFFPLILYFFFGTSRQVSMGTFALSSLMVAVPVVRIVGVQLTPALADILGPLPTMSISTEAPVAIINNATTSLPVPHGNYTEDGLNQYRIQVALSVTLLAGLIQIGLGLFRFGFITIYLSTPLVSGFTTGAAFHVMTSQVPAIFGIKVPRHASSFKLIHSYMDIIDRLPDSNPASVIISIVCICLLLLFRLIINAKLSKLCRFPVPIELILVVLGTSIGHFGHLHTAYAVDIVGEIPSGLRAPSMPSIGLFHLVWQDAFMLAIIMYVCTFSICKIYANKHGYLLDSNQELLASGIVNTVGPVFGCYFSAGSLSRSQVQEDMGGRTQVI
;
A
#
# COMPACT_ATOMS: atom_id res chain seq x y z
N MET A 1 -35.23 -34.37 -12.36
CA MET A 1 -35.25 -35.84 -12.34
C MET A 1 -33.97 -36.35 -12.99
N ALA A 2 -33.18 -37.12 -12.23
CA ALA A 2 -32.16 -38.11 -12.63
C ALA A 2 -30.99 -37.65 -13.56
N THR A 3 -29.75 -37.47 -13.08
CA THR A 3 -28.65 -38.46 -12.83
C THR A 3 -28.20 -39.19 -14.11
N SER A 4 -26.94 -39.17 -14.58
CA SER A 4 -25.72 -39.81 -14.01
C SER A 4 -24.52 -39.53 -14.95
N SER A 5 -23.41 -38.93 -14.49
CA SER A 5 -22.08 -39.53 -14.19
C SER A 5 -21.42 -40.40 -15.28
N MET A 6 -20.28 -39.92 -15.83
CA MET A 6 -19.00 -40.65 -15.89
C MET A 6 -17.80 -39.75 -16.29
N ASN A 7 -16.67 -40.02 -15.63
CA ASN A 7 -15.37 -39.34 -15.63
C ASN A 7 -14.57 -39.38 -16.94
N GLY A 8 -13.62 -38.43 -17.10
CA GLY A 8 -12.49 -38.58 -18.02
C GLY A 8 -11.67 -37.32 -18.33
N HIS A 9 -10.83 -36.89 -17.37
CA HIS A 9 -9.51 -36.24 -17.53
C HIS A 9 -9.15 -35.23 -18.65
N SER A 10 -8.73 -34.05 -18.17
CA SER A 10 -7.43 -33.38 -18.41
C SER A 10 -7.29 -32.21 -19.42
N VAL A 11 -6.55 -31.22 -18.90
CA VAL A 11 -5.67 -30.21 -19.54
C VAL A 11 -6.23 -28.79 -19.76
N ALA A 12 -5.93 -27.88 -18.82
CA ALA A 12 -5.08 -26.67 -19.01
C ALA A 12 -5.43 -25.55 -18.01
N VAL A 13 -4.87 -25.65 -16.81
CA VAL A 13 -4.79 -24.61 -15.77
C VAL A 13 -3.31 -24.27 -15.63
N ALA A 14 -2.89 -23.04 -15.93
CA ALA A 14 -1.67 -22.41 -15.40
C ALA A 14 -1.37 -21.07 -16.10
N ALA A 15 -1.63 -19.96 -15.41
CA ALA A 15 -0.74 -18.79 -15.35
C ALA A 15 -1.40 -17.71 -14.47
N ALA A 16 -0.64 -17.18 -13.52
CA ALA A 16 -1.00 -16.10 -12.58
C ALA A 16 -1.64 -16.50 -11.21
N SER A 17 -1.12 -17.54 -10.54
CA SER A 17 -1.33 -17.74 -9.09
C SER A 17 -0.12 -18.29 -8.32
N VAL A 18 1.10 -18.05 -8.79
CA VAL A 18 2.32 -18.46 -8.06
C VAL A 18 2.98 -17.25 -7.42
N SER A 19 2.44 -16.81 -6.28
CA SER A 19 3.31 -16.22 -5.26
C SER A 19 2.84 -16.39 -3.80
N ASP A 20 1.66 -16.89 -3.46
CA ASP A 20 1.25 -16.89 -2.02
C ASP A 20 0.48 -18.10 -1.47
N GLN A 21 0.32 -19.23 -2.18
CA GLN A 21 -0.48 -20.36 -1.64
C GLN A 21 0.16 -21.76 -1.62
N ASN A 22 1.44 -21.93 -2.00
CA ASN A 22 2.08 -23.26 -2.01
C ASN A 22 3.05 -23.57 -0.85
N ASN A 23 3.18 -22.71 0.16
CA ASN A 23 4.11 -22.98 1.27
C ASN A 23 3.53 -23.78 2.46
N SER A 24 2.21 -23.88 2.64
CA SER A 24 1.65 -24.66 3.78
C SER A 24 1.25 -26.10 3.45
N ALA A 25 0.91 -26.43 2.20
CA ALA A 25 0.42 -27.78 1.86
C ALA A 25 1.51 -28.74 1.34
N ALA A 26 2.63 -28.21 0.82
CA ALA A 26 3.76 -29.04 0.38
C ALA A 26 4.69 -29.46 1.54
N ALA A 27 4.65 -28.75 2.66
CA ALA A 27 5.49 -29.03 3.82
C ALA A 27 5.03 -30.27 4.62
N SER A 28 3.72 -30.52 4.67
CA SER A 28 3.17 -31.69 5.39
C SER A 28 3.44 -33.02 4.68
N LEU A 29 3.53 -33.02 3.35
CA LEU A 29 3.81 -34.22 2.55
C LEU A 29 5.32 -34.54 2.43
N PHE A 30 6.21 -33.57 2.69
CA PHE A 30 7.67 -33.77 2.65
C PHE A 30 8.28 -34.21 3.99
N ALA A 31 7.55 -34.10 5.11
CA ALA A 31 8.04 -34.49 6.44
C ALA A 31 8.20 -36.02 6.62
N ASP A 32 7.49 -36.83 5.81
CA ASP A 32 7.46 -38.29 5.97
C ASP A 32 8.61 -39.05 5.27
N SER A 33 9.47 -38.38 4.48
CA SER A 33 10.50 -39.05 3.66
C SER A 33 11.96 -38.73 4.00
N LEU A 34 12.28 -38.15 5.17
CA LEU A 34 13.67 -37.81 5.56
C LEU A 34 14.22 -38.65 6.73
N PRO A 35 15.52 -39.05 6.72
CA PRO A 35 16.13 -39.89 7.76
C PRO A 35 16.22 -39.19 9.14
N GLY A 36 16.15 -39.99 10.20
CA GLY A 36 15.79 -39.63 11.59
C GLY A 36 16.58 -38.55 12.35
N SER A 37 17.59 -37.90 11.76
CA SER A 37 18.31 -36.78 12.40
C SER A 37 17.65 -35.42 12.16
N GLN A 38 16.76 -35.26 11.15
CA GLN A 38 16.02 -34.01 10.92
C GLN A 38 14.60 -33.99 11.51
N ARG A 39 14.04 -35.14 11.92
CA ARG A 39 12.76 -35.17 12.66
C ARG A 39 12.79 -34.41 13.99
N ARG A 40 13.97 -34.32 14.63
CA ARG A 40 14.13 -33.63 15.91
C ARG A 40 14.17 -32.10 15.79
N ILE A 41 14.35 -31.56 14.58
CA ILE A 41 14.35 -30.10 14.35
C ILE A 41 12.98 -29.63 13.83
N SER A 42 12.26 -30.47 13.06
CA SER A 42 10.88 -30.16 12.64
C SER A 42 9.83 -30.40 13.72
N GLY A 43 10.06 -31.28 14.70
CA GLY A 43 9.18 -31.39 15.88
C GLY A 43 9.19 -30.13 16.75
N SER A 44 10.33 -29.44 16.81
CA SER A 44 10.51 -28.21 17.60
C SER A 44 9.78 -26.98 17.03
N LEU A 45 9.21 -27.05 15.82
CA LEU A 45 8.53 -25.93 15.17
C LEU A 45 7.00 -26.07 15.18
N TYR A 46 6.48 -27.23 15.60
CA TYR A 46 5.04 -27.48 15.75
C TYR A 46 4.62 -27.63 17.22
N ASP A 47 5.54 -27.99 18.13
CA ASP A 47 5.31 -27.86 19.57
C ASP A 47 5.29 -26.38 20.02
N GLU A 48 5.91 -25.45 19.26
CA GLU A 48 5.86 -24.00 19.54
C GLU A 48 4.49 -23.36 19.27
N GLU A 49 3.64 -23.93 18.39
CA GLU A 49 2.30 -23.36 18.08
C GLU A 49 1.21 -23.74 19.12
N GLU A 50 1.42 -24.81 19.90
CA GLU A 50 0.57 -25.13 21.07
C GLU A 50 1.11 -24.49 22.36
N ASP A 51 2.43 -24.31 22.51
CA ASP A 51 3.03 -23.55 23.62
C ASP A 51 2.79 -22.02 23.49
N ASP A 52 2.58 -21.48 22.27
CA ASP A 52 2.30 -20.05 22.04
C ASP A 52 0.95 -19.56 22.57
N LEU A 53 -0.03 -20.46 22.79
CA LEU A 53 -1.32 -20.11 23.42
C LEU A 53 -1.23 -20.04 24.96
N ASP A 54 -0.32 -20.80 25.56
CA ASP A 54 -0.04 -20.77 27.01
C ASP A 54 1.01 -19.69 27.35
N ASP A 55 1.94 -19.38 26.44
CA ASP A 55 2.92 -18.29 26.57
C ASP A 55 2.34 -16.90 26.31
N GLU A 56 1.25 -16.75 25.54
CA GLU A 56 0.54 -15.46 25.39
C GLU A 56 -0.11 -15.01 26.72
N GLU A 57 -0.61 -15.95 27.54
CA GLU A 57 -1.13 -15.68 28.89
C GLU A 57 0.01 -15.44 29.91
N HIS A 58 1.15 -16.10 29.73
CA HIS A 58 2.32 -15.95 30.59
C HIS A 58 3.12 -14.65 30.31
N HIS A 59 3.20 -14.20 29.06
CA HIS A 59 3.83 -12.94 28.63
C HIS A 59 2.94 -11.72 28.86
N LEU A 60 1.61 -11.83 28.81
CA LEU A 60 0.71 -10.75 29.28
C LEU A 60 0.90 -10.52 30.78
N ASN A 61 1.03 -11.59 31.57
CA ASN A 61 1.25 -11.51 33.02
C ASN A 61 2.68 -11.02 33.39
N GLN A 62 3.70 -11.35 32.60
CA GLN A 62 5.05 -10.78 32.76
C GLN A 62 5.16 -9.31 32.29
N SER A 63 4.39 -8.92 31.27
CA SER A 63 4.37 -7.53 30.78
C SER A 63 3.57 -6.61 31.71
N LEU A 64 2.47 -7.10 32.29
CA LEU A 64 1.72 -6.42 33.35
C LEU A 64 2.53 -6.26 34.64
N SER A 65 3.40 -7.22 34.98
CA SER A 65 4.29 -7.10 36.15
C SER A 65 5.51 -6.20 35.90
N SER A 66 6.03 -6.13 34.67
CA SER A 66 7.16 -5.23 34.34
C SER A 66 6.73 -3.76 34.13
N LEU A 67 5.51 -3.49 33.65
CA LEU A 67 4.94 -2.13 33.56
C LEU A 67 4.53 -1.55 34.93
N SER A 68 4.24 -2.41 35.91
CA SER A 68 4.06 -2.01 37.33
C SER A 68 5.39 -1.58 38.00
N SER A 69 6.54 -1.98 37.44
CA SER A 69 7.87 -1.76 38.06
C SER A 69 8.55 -0.43 37.68
N ARG A 70 8.13 0.25 36.60
CA ARG A 70 8.87 1.43 36.09
C ARG A 70 8.52 2.77 36.74
N ASN A 71 7.65 2.82 37.74
CA ASN A 71 7.36 4.08 38.46
C ASN A 71 7.12 3.98 39.97
N CYS A 72 7.48 2.86 40.61
CA CYS A 72 7.39 2.75 42.06
C CYS A 72 8.71 2.22 42.64
N HIS A 73 9.41 3.07 43.37
CA HIS A 73 10.51 2.69 44.26
C HIS A 73 10.00 1.65 45.27
N TYR A 74 10.35 0.38 45.11
CA TYR A 74 10.17 -0.63 46.16
C TYR A 74 11.43 -1.49 46.31
N ARG A 75 11.89 -1.59 47.56
CA ARG A 75 13.04 -2.38 48.03
C ARG A 75 12.56 -3.82 48.27
N PRO A 76 13.20 -4.88 47.74
CA PRO A 76 12.73 -6.24 47.96
C PRO A 76 13.22 -6.78 49.32
N LEU A 77 12.29 -7.14 50.21
CA LEU A 77 12.54 -7.99 51.38
C LEU A 77 12.28 -9.45 50.96
N LEU A 78 13.30 -10.08 50.38
CA LEU A 78 13.34 -11.52 50.07
C LEU A 78 14.20 -12.23 51.11
N ASN A 79 13.70 -12.42 52.34
CA ASN A 79 14.40 -13.27 53.33
C ASN A 79 13.50 -14.05 54.31
N GLU A 80 12.17 -13.98 54.22
CA GLU A 80 11.28 -14.78 55.09
C GLU A 80 10.75 -16.08 54.45
N GLY A 81 11.16 -16.39 53.21
CA GLY A 81 10.62 -17.52 52.44
C GLY A 81 11.36 -18.86 52.57
N GLU A 82 12.57 -18.89 53.15
CA GLU A 82 13.39 -20.12 53.17
C GLU A 82 13.18 -20.98 54.42
N GLU A 83 12.72 -20.43 55.55
CA GLU A 83 12.46 -21.22 56.76
C GLU A 83 11.18 -22.06 56.67
N THR A 84 10.18 -21.65 55.89
CA THR A 84 8.93 -22.39 55.76
C THR A 84 9.01 -23.60 54.82
N ARG A 85 10.07 -23.73 54.01
CA ARG A 85 10.23 -24.85 53.05
C ARG A 85 10.80 -26.13 53.67
N ARG A 86 11.39 -26.07 54.88
CA ARG A 86 11.96 -27.27 55.55
C ARG A 86 10.96 -28.06 56.40
N GLN A 87 9.73 -27.57 56.61
CA GLN A 87 8.71 -28.27 57.40
C GLN A 87 7.59 -28.94 56.58
N ALA A 88 7.60 -28.82 55.24
CA ALA A 88 6.56 -29.37 54.36
C ALA A 88 6.76 -30.87 54.04
N GLY A 89 7.16 -31.67 55.03
CA GLY A 89 7.32 -33.12 54.94
C GLY A 89 6.27 -33.88 55.73
N ARG A 90 4.98 -33.57 55.54
CA ARG A 90 3.78 -34.38 55.87
C ARG A 90 2.54 -33.49 55.95
N ASN A 91 1.76 -33.41 54.88
CA ASN A 91 0.31 -33.67 54.93
C ASN A 91 -0.32 -33.44 53.55
N LYS A 92 -1.00 -34.48 53.07
CA LYS A 92 -2.04 -34.41 52.05
C LYS A 92 -3.27 -33.75 52.69
N ASP A 93 -3.30 -32.41 52.77
CA ASP A 93 -4.48 -31.70 53.23
C ASP A 93 -5.08 -30.79 52.15
N ARG A 94 -6.33 -31.14 51.84
CA ARG A 94 -7.34 -30.47 51.03
C ARG A 94 -7.20 -28.95 50.93
N HIS A 95 -7.45 -28.44 49.73
CA HIS A 95 -7.86 -27.07 49.45
C HIS A 95 -8.91 -26.55 50.45
N ARG A 96 -8.46 -25.79 51.45
CA ARG A 96 -9.26 -24.80 52.18
C ARG A 96 -8.38 -23.64 52.62
N ARG A 97 -8.05 -22.76 51.67
CA ARG A 97 -7.93 -21.34 52.01
C ARG A 97 -9.16 -20.68 51.43
N LYS A 98 -10.10 -20.26 52.29
CA LYS A 98 -11.13 -19.32 51.85
C LYS A 98 -10.37 -18.03 51.49
N PRO A 99 -10.33 -17.61 50.21
CA PRO A 99 -9.69 -16.34 49.90
C PRO A 99 -10.41 -15.24 50.68
N THR A 100 -9.66 -14.35 51.31
CA THR A 100 -10.24 -13.18 51.95
C THR A 100 -10.89 -12.34 50.86
N ILE A 101 -12.22 -12.18 50.91
CA ILE A 101 -12.95 -11.33 49.98
C ILE A 101 -12.62 -9.89 50.37
N LEU A 102 -11.68 -9.26 49.66
CA LEU A 102 -11.40 -7.84 49.82
C LEU A 102 -12.33 -7.04 48.92
N THR A 103 -12.97 -6.02 49.47
CA THR A 103 -13.54 -4.93 48.68
C THR A 103 -12.42 -4.13 48.01
N GLN A 104 -12.71 -3.52 46.86
CA GLN A 104 -11.71 -2.77 46.09
C GLN A 104 -10.96 -1.74 46.95
N THR A 105 -11.67 -1.02 47.82
CA THR A 105 -11.09 -0.01 48.72
C THR A 105 -10.08 -0.62 49.70
N HIS A 106 -10.36 -1.82 50.20
CA HIS A 106 -9.44 -2.56 51.07
C HIS A 106 -8.23 -3.11 50.32
N PHE A 107 -8.41 -3.54 49.07
CA PHE A 107 -7.31 -3.99 48.20
C PHE A 107 -6.37 -2.82 47.86
N ASP A 108 -6.95 -1.71 47.42
CA ASP A 108 -6.22 -0.48 47.05
C ASP A 108 -5.42 0.07 48.24
N ALA A 109 -6.01 0.07 49.46
CA ALA A 109 -5.32 0.48 50.68
C ALA A 109 -4.19 -0.48 51.08
N ARG A 110 -4.38 -1.80 50.91
CA ARG A 110 -3.38 -2.80 51.33
C ARG A 110 -2.17 -2.88 50.41
N TYR A 111 -2.38 -2.69 49.11
CA TYR A 111 -1.32 -2.72 48.10
C TYR A 111 -0.88 -1.32 47.62
N ARG A 112 -1.38 -0.25 48.27
CA ARG A 112 -1.14 1.16 47.90
C ARG A 112 -1.42 1.44 46.43
N PHE A 113 -2.40 0.75 45.87
CA PHE A 113 -2.81 0.96 44.49
C PHE A 113 -3.65 2.23 44.39
N THR A 114 -3.16 3.21 43.65
CA THR A 114 -3.92 4.42 43.32
C THR A 114 -4.49 4.24 41.92
N ARG A 115 -5.83 4.18 41.81
CA ARG A 115 -6.48 4.09 40.50
C ARG A 115 -6.07 5.30 39.64
N PRO A 116 -5.62 5.10 38.38
CA PRO A 116 -5.53 6.20 37.44
C PRO A 116 -6.94 6.80 37.25
N LYS A 117 -7.06 8.12 37.27
CA LYS A 117 -8.35 8.82 37.10
C LYS A 117 -8.92 8.45 35.73
N THR A 118 -9.88 7.52 35.69
CA THR A 118 -10.66 7.27 34.49
C THR A 118 -11.71 8.37 34.37
N SER A 119 -11.46 9.35 33.52
CA SER A 119 -12.54 10.23 33.06
C SER A 119 -13.49 9.36 32.23
N SER A 120 -14.62 8.94 32.80
CA SER A 120 -15.72 8.37 32.02
C SER A 120 -16.25 9.47 31.10
N LEU A 121 -15.74 9.51 29.87
CA LEU A 121 -16.14 10.46 28.85
C LEU A 121 -17.61 10.22 28.52
N SER A 122 -18.45 11.20 28.84
CA SER A 122 -19.86 11.17 28.45
C SER A 122 -20.00 11.49 26.96
N LEU A 123 -21.00 10.92 26.30
CA LEU A 123 -21.28 11.13 24.87
C LEU A 123 -21.44 12.63 24.49
N ARG A 124 -21.78 13.50 25.45
CA ARG A 124 -21.84 14.96 25.27
C ARG A 124 -20.45 15.63 25.23
N GLN A 125 -19.43 15.04 25.86
CA GLN A 125 -18.04 15.51 25.78
C GLN A 125 -17.37 15.09 24.46
N LEU A 126 -17.81 13.98 23.87
CA LEU A 126 -17.38 13.56 22.54
C LEU A 126 -17.87 14.51 21.42
N LEU A 127 -19.06 15.09 21.60
CA LEU A 127 -19.68 16.01 20.64
C LEU A 127 -19.26 17.48 20.81
N SER A 128 -18.53 17.84 21.89
CA SER A 128 -18.08 19.22 22.16
C SER A 128 -16.61 19.49 21.80
N GLY A 129 -15.97 18.61 21.01
CA GLY A 129 -14.69 18.93 20.37
C GLY A 129 -13.47 19.01 21.31
N THR A 130 -13.61 18.70 22.60
CA THR A 130 -12.47 18.60 23.52
C THR A 130 -11.94 17.16 23.55
N GLY A 131 -11.40 16.73 22.40
CA GLY A 131 -10.71 15.47 22.22
C GLY A 131 -9.22 15.69 21.98
N PHE A 132 -8.52 16.28 22.93
CA PHE A 132 -7.06 16.31 22.95
C PHE A 132 -6.57 15.92 24.35
N GLY A 133 -5.56 15.05 24.37
CA GLY A 133 -5.05 14.35 25.55
C GLY A 133 -4.76 15.28 26.73
N GLY A 134 -4.87 14.71 27.93
CA GLY A 134 -4.74 15.41 29.20
C GLY A 134 -3.52 16.33 29.28
N ALA A 135 -3.76 17.61 29.05
CA ALA A 135 -2.98 18.68 29.63
C ALA A 135 -3.69 19.11 30.91
N GLY A 136 -2.91 19.35 31.96
CA GLY A 136 -3.38 19.92 33.21
C GLY A 136 -4.24 21.17 32.99
N ASN A 137 -5.08 21.41 33.98
CA ASN A 137 -6.21 22.33 34.00
C ASN A 137 -5.82 23.83 33.95
N ASP A 138 -5.04 24.26 32.97
CA ASP A 138 -4.68 25.67 32.72
C ASP A 138 -4.82 25.97 31.22
N GLY A 139 -5.87 26.73 30.86
CA GLY A 139 -6.31 27.03 29.49
C GLY A 139 -5.39 27.95 28.67
N HIS A 140 -4.07 27.77 28.74
CA HIS A 140 -3.11 28.42 27.86
C HIS A 140 -2.34 27.37 27.07
N CYS A 141 -2.59 27.31 25.76
CA CYS A 141 -1.74 26.56 24.85
C CYS A 141 -0.35 27.22 24.85
N SER A 142 0.53 26.76 25.73
CA SER A 142 1.91 27.25 25.85
C SER A 142 2.61 27.10 24.50
N LYS A 143 3.49 28.05 24.14
CA LYS A 143 4.36 27.96 22.95
C LYS A 143 5.08 26.60 22.86
N ARG A 144 5.34 25.95 23.99
CA ARG A 144 5.92 24.60 24.07
C ARG A 144 4.97 23.51 23.56
N CYS A 145 3.68 23.56 23.89
CA CYS A 145 2.70 22.60 23.39
C CYS A 145 2.48 22.74 21.87
N LEU A 146 2.49 23.97 21.36
CA LEU A 146 2.45 24.22 19.91
C LEU A 146 3.73 23.72 19.23
N LEU A 147 4.90 23.94 19.84
CA LEU A 147 6.17 23.40 19.35
C LEU A 147 6.16 21.86 19.35
N ASP A 148 5.68 21.22 20.41
CA ASP A 148 5.58 19.76 20.51
C ASP A 148 4.58 19.19 19.49
N CYS A 149 3.48 19.90 19.24
CA CYS A 149 2.52 19.54 18.19
C CYS A 149 3.13 19.68 16.79
N LEU A 150 3.87 20.76 16.52
CA LEU A 150 4.58 20.92 15.24
C LEU A 150 5.70 19.87 15.07
N LEU A 151 6.41 19.54 16.14
CA LEU A 151 7.43 18.49 16.11
C LEU A 151 6.80 17.10 15.93
N SER A 152 5.58 16.87 16.42
CA SER A 152 4.84 15.62 16.18
C SER A 152 4.42 15.43 14.72
N LEU A 153 4.31 16.52 13.95
CA LEU A 153 4.02 16.47 12.51
C LEU A 153 5.21 15.97 11.69
N PHE A 154 6.43 16.06 12.22
CA PHE A 154 7.69 15.71 11.56
C PHE A 154 8.36 14.50 12.25
N PRO A 155 7.80 13.29 12.09
CA PRO A 155 8.35 12.07 12.69
C PRO A 155 9.79 11.76 12.24
N PHE A 156 10.23 12.28 11.09
CA PHE A 156 11.59 12.09 10.56
C PHE A 156 12.69 12.48 11.56
N ILE A 157 12.44 13.49 12.42
CA ILE A 157 13.40 13.95 13.44
C ILE A 157 13.72 12.81 14.43
N SER A 158 12.70 12.03 14.79
CA SER A 158 12.87 10.88 15.69
C SER A 158 13.68 9.76 15.04
N VAL A 159 13.49 9.54 13.72
CA VAL A 159 14.20 8.54 12.92
C VAL A 159 15.67 8.90 12.80
N ILE A 160 15.99 10.16 12.41
CA ILE A 160 17.37 10.64 12.29
C ILE A 160 18.10 10.58 13.64
N ARG A 161 17.42 10.93 14.75
CA ARG A 161 18.04 10.91 16.09
C ARG A 161 18.41 9.49 16.56
N GLN A 162 17.66 8.48 16.14
CA GLN A 162 17.91 7.07 16.49
C GLN A 162 18.82 6.36 15.46
N TYR A 163 19.28 7.08 14.42
CA TYR A 163 19.99 6.50 13.28
C TYR A 163 21.41 6.05 13.61
N GLN A 164 21.72 4.76 13.38
CA GLN A 164 23.07 4.23 13.56
C GLN A 164 23.85 4.23 12.25
N TRP A 165 24.52 5.34 11.96
CA TRP A 165 25.26 5.62 10.71
C TRP A 165 26.20 4.50 10.21
N ARG A 166 26.76 3.69 11.10
CA ARG A 166 27.71 2.63 10.70
C ARG A 166 27.05 1.33 10.26
N SER A 167 25.88 1.00 10.81
CA SER A 167 25.17 -0.25 10.53
C SER A 167 24.08 -0.02 9.49
N ASP A 168 23.28 1.02 9.67
CA ASP A 168 22.03 1.17 8.93
C ASP A 168 22.27 1.84 7.57
N LEU A 169 23.30 2.69 7.43
CA LEU A 169 23.59 3.39 6.17
C LEU A 169 23.87 2.44 5.00
N ILE A 170 24.64 1.38 5.23
CA ILE A 170 25.00 0.43 4.17
C ILE A 170 23.77 -0.37 3.76
N ALA A 171 23.01 -0.87 4.72
CA ALA A 171 21.79 -1.64 4.45
C ALA A 171 20.73 -0.77 3.76
N ASP A 172 20.49 0.44 4.25
CA ASP A 172 19.51 1.36 3.70
C ASP A 172 19.91 1.85 2.30
N THR A 173 21.19 2.15 2.05
CA THR A 173 21.66 2.58 0.71
C THR A 173 21.48 1.47 -0.33
N ILE A 174 21.76 0.22 0.04
CA ILE A 174 21.61 -0.91 -0.88
C ILE A 174 20.14 -1.24 -1.11
N ALA A 175 19.33 -1.21 -0.05
CA ALA A 175 17.88 -1.34 -0.14
C ALA A 175 17.30 -0.26 -1.07
N GLY A 176 17.69 0.99 -0.88
CA GLY A 176 17.20 2.15 -1.64
C GLY A 176 17.58 2.09 -3.11
N LEU A 177 18.83 1.75 -3.40
CA LEU A 177 19.28 1.53 -4.78
C LEU A 177 18.48 0.41 -5.46
N THR A 178 18.24 -0.70 -4.76
CA THR A 178 17.50 -1.85 -5.29
C THR A 178 16.03 -1.51 -5.55
N VAL A 179 15.37 -0.87 -4.59
CA VAL A 179 13.97 -0.43 -4.71
C VAL A 179 13.81 0.64 -5.79
N GLY A 180 14.75 1.59 -5.88
CA GLY A 180 14.78 2.62 -6.92
C GLY A 180 14.91 2.03 -8.33
N ILE A 181 15.78 1.03 -8.49
CA ILE A 181 15.93 0.29 -9.75
C ILE A 181 14.63 -0.42 -10.13
N MET A 182 13.97 -1.10 -9.18
CA MET A 182 12.70 -1.80 -9.43
C MET A 182 11.54 -0.84 -9.73
N ASN A 183 11.59 0.36 -9.18
CA ASN A 183 10.53 1.34 -9.35
C ASN A 183 10.42 1.88 -10.79
N ILE A 184 11.51 1.88 -11.56
CA ILE A 184 11.51 2.37 -12.96
C ILE A 184 10.54 1.55 -13.84
N PRO A 185 10.72 0.23 -14.02
CA PRO A 185 9.82 -0.56 -14.86
C PRO A 185 8.41 -0.65 -14.28
N GLN A 186 8.28 -0.82 -12.96
CA GLN A 186 6.97 -0.91 -12.29
C GLN A 186 6.17 0.37 -12.43
N GLY A 187 6.80 1.53 -12.27
CA GLY A 187 6.14 2.83 -12.37
C GLY A 187 5.59 3.08 -13.76
N MET A 188 6.37 2.78 -14.81
CA MET A 188 5.93 2.90 -16.20
C MET A 188 4.73 2.00 -16.50
N ALA A 189 4.79 0.72 -16.11
CA ALA A 189 3.71 -0.23 -16.33
C ALA A 189 2.40 0.22 -15.65
N TYR A 190 2.48 0.71 -14.42
CA TYR A 190 1.31 1.15 -13.67
C TYR A 190 0.71 2.47 -14.20
N ALA A 191 1.52 3.39 -14.73
CA ALA A 191 0.99 4.56 -15.41
C ALA A 191 0.16 4.18 -16.66
N MET A 192 0.62 3.18 -17.44
CA MET A 192 -0.14 2.67 -18.59
C MET A 192 -1.46 2.00 -18.16
N LEU A 193 -1.49 1.35 -16.98
CA LEU A 193 -2.75 0.85 -16.40
C LEU A 193 -3.71 1.97 -16.00
N ALA A 194 -3.18 3.13 -15.59
CA ALA A 194 -3.97 4.33 -15.31
C ALA A 194 -4.49 5.05 -16.57
N ASP A 195 -4.18 4.54 -17.78
CA ASP A 195 -4.42 5.23 -19.05
C ASP A 195 -3.66 6.56 -19.19
N LEU A 196 -2.47 6.61 -18.59
CA LEU A 196 -1.60 7.77 -18.59
C LEU A 196 -0.28 7.49 -19.30
N PRO A 197 0.39 8.53 -19.82
CA PRO A 197 1.74 8.38 -20.33
C PRO A 197 2.69 7.83 -19.25
N PRO A 198 3.64 6.93 -19.61
CA PRO A 198 4.57 6.28 -18.68
C PRO A 198 5.36 7.25 -17.80
N VAL A 199 5.64 8.46 -18.28
CA VAL A 199 6.36 9.51 -17.56
C VAL A 199 5.71 9.86 -16.22
N CYS A 200 4.37 9.82 -16.13
CA CYS A 200 3.66 10.10 -14.88
C CYS A 200 4.00 9.08 -13.78
N GLY A 201 4.25 7.83 -14.15
CA GLY A 201 4.66 6.78 -13.22
C GLY A 201 6.09 6.96 -12.72
N LEU A 202 6.99 7.48 -13.56
CA LEU A 202 8.36 7.81 -13.15
C LEU A 202 8.37 8.95 -12.11
N TYR A 203 7.48 9.93 -12.24
CA TYR A 203 7.35 11.01 -11.24
C TYR A 203 6.88 10.51 -9.86
N LEU A 204 6.02 9.48 -9.82
CA LEU A 204 5.64 8.82 -8.57
C LEU A 204 6.80 8.13 -7.86
N GLY A 205 7.86 7.81 -8.60
CA GLY A 205 9.11 7.26 -8.08
C GLY A 205 10.02 8.27 -7.39
N PHE A 206 9.69 9.55 -7.41
CA PHE A 206 10.57 10.61 -6.92
C PHE A 206 9.86 11.50 -5.88
N PHE A 207 8.81 12.23 -6.28
CA PHE A 207 8.20 13.24 -5.40
C PHE A 207 7.47 12.64 -4.18
N PRO A 208 6.63 11.59 -4.32
CA PRO A 208 5.93 11.00 -3.17
C PRO A 208 6.88 10.44 -2.11
N LEU A 209 8.03 9.89 -2.50
CA LEU A 209 9.03 9.36 -1.57
C LEU A 209 9.63 10.46 -0.69
N ILE A 210 10.04 11.57 -1.30
CA ILE A 210 10.58 12.72 -0.58
C ILE A 210 9.55 13.28 0.40
N LEU A 211 8.30 13.41 -0.03
CA LEU A 211 7.22 13.90 0.82
C LEU A 211 6.93 12.93 1.97
N TYR A 212 6.87 11.62 1.69
CA TYR A 212 6.61 10.62 2.72
C TYR A 212 7.73 10.54 3.76
N PHE A 213 9.00 10.73 3.37
CA PHE A 213 10.13 10.79 4.30
C PHE A 213 9.93 11.82 5.42
N PHE A 214 9.34 12.98 5.11
CA PHE A 214 9.15 14.04 6.12
C PHE A 214 7.96 13.79 7.05
N PHE A 215 6.87 13.22 6.55
CA PHE A 215 5.58 13.15 7.25
C PHE A 215 5.18 11.74 7.72
N GLY A 216 5.71 10.68 7.11
CA GLY A 216 5.36 9.30 7.40
C GLY A 216 6.00 8.77 8.68
N THR A 217 5.34 7.83 9.34
CA THR A 217 5.81 7.17 10.58
C THR A 217 6.33 5.75 10.34
N SER A 218 5.85 5.05 9.30
CA SER A 218 6.32 3.69 9.00
C SER A 218 7.72 3.69 8.41
N ARG A 219 8.60 2.81 8.93
CA ARG A 219 10.01 2.75 8.55
C ARG A 219 10.28 1.95 7.28
N GLN A 220 9.45 0.95 6.98
CA GLN A 220 9.68 -0.01 5.90
C GLN A 220 8.77 0.23 4.68
N VAL A 221 7.72 1.05 4.83
CA VAL A 221 6.76 1.24 3.73
C VAL A 221 7.31 2.18 2.68
N SER A 222 7.37 1.68 1.45
CA SER A 222 7.74 2.46 0.27
C SER A 222 6.49 3.01 -0.42
N MET A 223 6.29 4.32 -0.32
CA MET A 223 5.24 5.05 -1.06
C MET A 223 5.59 5.18 -2.54
N GLY A 224 4.60 5.14 -3.43
CA GLY A 224 4.83 5.35 -4.86
C GLY A 224 3.68 4.79 -5.69
N THR A 225 3.98 4.17 -6.82
CA THR A 225 2.97 3.55 -7.68
C THR A 225 2.42 2.25 -7.07
N PHE A 226 1.11 2.05 -7.20
CA PHE A 226 0.42 0.82 -6.81
C PHE A 226 -0.62 0.43 -7.88
N ALA A 227 -0.69 -0.85 -8.24
CA ALA A 227 -1.54 -1.33 -9.33
C ALA A 227 -3.02 -0.96 -9.14
N LEU A 228 -3.53 -1.14 -7.93
CA LEU A 228 -4.92 -0.83 -7.62
C LEU A 228 -5.21 0.68 -7.66
N SER A 229 -4.31 1.52 -7.13
CA SER A 229 -4.45 2.99 -7.24
C SER A 229 -4.54 3.43 -8.69
N SER A 230 -3.74 2.80 -9.57
CA SER A 230 -3.73 3.10 -11.01
C SER A 230 -5.04 2.69 -11.68
N LEU A 231 -5.59 1.52 -11.33
CA LEU A 231 -6.90 1.09 -11.83
C LEU A 231 -8.04 1.99 -11.34
N MET A 232 -8.00 2.46 -10.10
CA MET A 232 -9.02 3.35 -9.56
C MET A 232 -8.94 4.75 -10.19
N VAL A 233 -7.73 5.26 -10.48
CA VAL A 233 -7.55 6.51 -11.24
C VAL A 233 -7.99 6.35 -12.70
N ALA A 234 -7.82 5.16 -13.30
CA ALA A 234 -8.26 4.91 -14.67
C ALA A 234 -9.78 5.05 -14.86
N VAL A 235 -10.59 4.75 -13.84
CA VAL A 235 -12.06 4.81 -13.93
C VAL A 235 -12.58 6.20 -14.31
N PRO A 236 -12.30 7.28 -13.56
CA PRO A 236 -12.72 8.63 -13.94
C PRO A 236 -12.06 9.11 -15.24
N VAL A 237 -10.80 8.73 -15.51
CA VAL A 237 -10.10 9.09 -16.76
C VAL A 237 -10.85 8.54 -17.97
N VAL A 238 -11.12 7.23 -17.98
CA VAL A 238 -11.84 6.56 -19.08
C VAL A 238 -13.27 7.07 -19.18
N ARG A 239 -13.97 7.29 -18.05
CA ARG A 239 -15.35 7.77 -18.04
C ARG A 239 -15.47 9.18 -18.65
N ILE A 240 -14.64 10.11 -18.21
CA ILE A 240 -14.71 11.52 -18.65
C ILE A 240 -14.26 11.65 -20.10
N VAL A 241 -13.19 10.95 -20.48
CA VAL A 241 -12.69 10.95 -21.87
C VAL A 241 -13.66 10.24 -22.82
N GLY A 242 -14.23 9.10 -22.40
CA GLY A 242 -15.19 8.35 -23.20
C GLY A 242 -16.48 9.13 -23.50
N VAL A 243 -16.96 9.93 -22.54
CA VAL A 243 -18.12 10.82 -22.74
C VAL A 243 -17.82 11.90 -23.79
N GLN A 244 -16.58 12.39 -23.90
CA GLN A 244 -16.21 13.40 -24.90
C GLN A 244 -16.05 12.82 -26.31
N LEU A 245 -15.66 11.55 -26.44
CA LEU A 245 -15.54 10.87 -27.74
C LEU A 245 -16.90 10.44 -28.33
N THR A 246 -18.00 10.54 -27.57
CA THR A 246 -19.34 10.21 -28.08
C THR A 246 -20.09 11.48 -28.46
N PRO A 247 -20.16 11.84 -29.76
CA PRO A 247 -20.87 13.05 -30.20
C PRO A 247 -22.38 13.01 -29.90
N ALA A 248 -22.96 11.84 -29.61
CA ALA A 248 -24.39 11.66 -29.39
C ALA A 248 -24.92 12.13 -28.01
N LEU A 249 -24.05 12.32 -27.01
CA LEU A 249 -24.46 12.81 -25.67
C LEU A 249 -24.17 14.30 -25.45
N ALA A 250 -23.36 14.92 -26.32
CA ALA A 250 -23.12 16.37 -26.32
C ALA A 250 -24.40 17.17 -26.62
N ASP A 251 -25.32 16.61 -27.41
CA ASP A 251 -26.62 17.22 -27.72
C ASP A 251 -27.58 17.25 -26.52
N ILE A 252 -27.41 16.35 -25.53
CA ILE A 252 -28.28 16.28 -24.34
C ILE A 252 -27.81 17.23 -23.23
N LEU A 253 -26.51 17.54 -23.15
CA LEU A 253 -25.97 18.46 -22.14
C LEU A 253 -26.12 19.95 -22.50
N GLY A 254 -26.57 20.28 -23.73
CA GLY A 254 -26.80 21.64 -24.19
C GLY A 254 -25.52 22.46 -24.40
N PRO A 255 -25.50 23.41 -25.35
CA PRO A 255 -24.34 24.25 -25.59
C PRO A 255 -24.17 25.25 -24.42
N LEU A 256 -23.05 25.15 -23.70
CA LEU A 256 -22.54 26.31 -22.96
C LEU A 256 -22.14 27.41 -23.96
N PRO A 257 -22.30 28.69 -23.61
CA PRO A 257 -22.36 29.79 -24.56
C PRO A 257 -21.05 29.93 -25.34
N THR A 258 -21.13 29.75 -26.65
CA THR A 258 -20.07 29.99 -27.62
C THR A 258 -20.00 31.48 -27.96
N MET A 259 -18.87 32.11 -27.67
CA MET A 259 -18.41 33.26 -28.46
C MET A 259 -17.36 32.78 -29.45
N SER A 260 -17.66 32.97 -30.74
CA SER A 260 -16.81 32.75 -31.89
C SER A 260 -15.65 33.74 -31.94
N ILE A 261 -14.41 33.29 -32.11
CA ILE A 261 -13.34 34.11 -32.73
C ILE A 261 -12.50 33.23 -33.68
N SER A 262 -12.28 33.84 -34.83
CA SER A 262 -11.56 33.47 -36.05
C SER A 262 -10.07 33.11 -35.87
N THR A 263 -9.64 32.18 -36.74
CA THR A 263 -8.34 31.99 -37.40
C THR A 263 -7.09 32.76 -36.95
N GLU A 264 -5.99 31.99 -36.91
CA GLU A 264 -4.55 32.34 -36.94
C GLU A 264 -3.77 32.28 -35.61
N ALA A 265 -2.74 31.40 -35.58
CA ALA A 265 -1.68 31.31 -34.56
C ALA A 265 -0.78 32.57 -34.57
N PRO A 266 0.13 32.87 -33.58
CA PRO A 266 0.81 31.97 -32.64
C PRO A 266 1.01 32.48 -31.18
N VAL A 267 1.53 31.59 -30.32
CA VAL A 267 2.23 31.75 -29.01
C VAL A 267 2.32 33.15 -28.36
N ALA A 268 1.75 33.32 -27.14
CA ALA A 268 2.38 33.85 -25.90
C ALA A 268 1.37 34.41 -24.86
N ILE A 269 1.50 33.93 -23.61
CA ILE A 269 1.25 34.52 -22.26
C ILE A 269 0.31 35.76 -22.13
N ILE A 270 -0.68 35.71 -21.20
CA ILE A 270 -0.94 36.65 -20.07
C ILE A 270 -2.38 36.53 -19.49
N ASN A 271 -2.43 36.20 -18.19
CA ASN A 271 -3.29 36.65 -17.08
C ASN A 271 -4.76 37.09 -17.33
N ASN A 272 -5.72 36.31 -16.82
CA ASN A 272 -6.73 36.76 -15.85
C ASN A 272 -7.57 35.58 -15.33
N ALA A 273 -7.97 35.65 -14.07
CA ALA A 273 -8.70 34.63 -13.34
C ALA A 273 -10.14 34.45 -13.85
N THR A 274 -10.31 33.64 -14.90
CA THR A 274 -11.53 32.87 -15.18
C THR A 274 -11.08 31.59 -15.88
N THR A 275 -11.07 30.49 -15.13
CA THR A 275 -10.67 29.16 -15.59
C THR A 275 -11.72 28.58 -16.54
N SER A 276 -11.90 29.15 -17.72
CA SER A 276 -12.49 28.42 -18.84
C SER A 276 -11.43 27.45 -19.33
N LEU A 277 -11.59 26.19 -18.95
CA LEU A 277 -10.87 25.06 -19.56
C LEU A 277 -10.90 25.23 -21.09
N PRO A 278 -9.79 25.02 -21.80
CA PRO A 278 -9.86 24.77 -23.23
C PRO A 278 -10.66 23.48 -23.37
N VAL A 279 -11.96 23.58 -23.63
CA VAL A 279 -12.78 22.46 -24.05
C VAL A 279 -12.40 22.22 -25.51
N PRO A 280 -11.67 21.15 -25.86
CA PRO A 280 -11.14 20.99 -27.19
C PRO A 280 -12.25 20.38 -28.07
N HIS A 281 -12.95 21.23 -28.83
CA HIS A 281 -13.76 20.80 -29.96
C HIS A 281 -12.87 20.83 -31.21
N GLY A 282 -12.36 19.67 -31.65
CA GLY A 282 -11.51 19.57 -32.85
C GLY A 282 -10.83 18.21 -33.01
N ASN A 283 -10.24 17.97 -34.19
CA ASN A 283 -9.48 16.78 -34.54
C ASN A 283 -8.31 16.61 -33.56
N TYR A 284 -8.38 15.61 -32.66
CA TYR A 284 -7.42 15.42 -31.58
C TYR A 284 -6.03 15.10 -32.12
N THR A 285 -5.01 15.87 -31.72
CA THR A 285 -3.65 15.34 -31.68
C THR A 285 -3.54 14.41 -30.47
N GLU A 286 -2.84 13.27 -30.60
CA GLU A 286 -2.67 12.31 -29.49
C GLU A 286 -2.11 12.98 -28.23
N ASP A 287 -1.28 14.01 -28.41
CA ASP A 287 -0.71 14.84 -27.35
C ASP A 287 -1.76 15.60 -26.54
N GLY A 288 -2.77 16.19 -27.19
CA GLY A 288 -3.82 16.95 -26.51
C GLY A 288 -4.71 16.05 -25.65
N LEU A 289 -5.02 14.86 -26.16
CA LEU A 289 -5.80 13.85 -25.42
C LEU A 289 -5.02 13.35 -24.20
N ASN A 290 -3.73 13.07 -24.36
CA ASN A 290 -2.84 12.65 -23.27
C ASN A 290 -2.73 13.72 -22.18
N GLN A 291 -2.63 15.00 -22.55
CA GLN A 291 -2.63 16.10 -21.58
C GLN A 291 -3.95 16.16 -20.79
N TYR A 292 -5.08 15.98 -21.45
CA TYR A 292 -6.38 15.98 -20.78
C TYR A 292 -6.55 14.79 -19.83
N ARG A 293 -6.13 13.58 -20.23
CA ARG A 293 -6.08 12.39 -19.37
C ARG A 293 -5.28 12.64 -18.10
N ILE A 294 -4.11 13.28 -18.24
CA ILE A 294 -3.27 13.66 -17.11
C ILE A 294 -4.02 14.67 -16.21
N GLN A 295 -4.64 15.71 -16.76
CA GLN A 295 -5.37 16.70 -15.96
C GLN A 295 -6.50 16.07 -15.13
N VAL A 296 -7.26 15.12 -15.69
CA VAL A 296 -8.29 14.38 -14.95
C VAL A 296 -7.67 13.58 -13.80
N ALA A 297 -6.60 12.82 -14.07
CA ALA A 297 -5.92 12.01 -13.07
C ALA A 297 -5.31 12.85 -11.92
N LEU A 298 -4.72 13.99 -12.24
CA LEU A 298 -4.17 14.91 -11.24
C LEU A 298 -5.28 15.58 -10.42
N SER A 299 -6.42 15.91 -11.04
CA SER A 299 -7.55 16.52 -10.35
C SER A 299 -8.21 15.58 -9.34
N VAL A 300 -8.44 14.31 -9.72
CA VAL A 300 -8.98 13.29 -8.79
C VAL A 300 -8.00 13.01 -7.65
N THR A 301 -6.70 12.99 -7.95
CA THR A 301 -5.65 12.77 -6.94
C THR A 301 -5.58 13.92 -5.94
N LEU A 302 -5.57 15.15 -6.43
CA LEU A 302 -5.56 16.35 -5.58
C LEU A 302 -6.78 16.37 -4.65
N LEU A 303 -7.97 16.10 -5.19
CA LEU A 303 -9.19 16.06 -4.38
C LEU A 303 -9.15 14.92 -3.35
N ALA A 304 -8.65 13.74 -3.72
CA ALA A 304 -8.50 12.62 -2.79
C ALA A 304 -7.49 12.95 -1.67
N GLY A 305 -6.38 13.61 -1.99
CA GLY A 305 -5.40 14.09 -1.00
C GLY A 305 -6.01 15.11 -0.04
N LEU A 306 -6.78 16.08 -0.55
CA LEU A 306 -7.50 17.06 0.28
C LEU A 306 -8.52 16.38 1.21
N ILE A 307 -9.24 15.37 0.71
CA ILE A 307 -10.15 14.55 1.53
C ILE A 307 -9.38 13.82 2.63
N GLN A 308 -8.23 13.20 2.31
CA GLN A 308 -7.39 12.52 3.30
C GLN A 308 -6.84 13.48 4.37
N ILE A 309 -6.38 14.68 3.97
CA ILE A 309 -5.99 15.73 4.93
C ILE A 309 -7.18 16.11 5.81
N GLY A 310 -8.36 16.34 5.23
CA GLY A 310 -9.57 16.63 5.98
C GLY A 310 -9.91 15.54 7.00
N LEU A 311 -9.89 14.27 6.59
CA LEU A 311 -10.11 13.13 7.47
C LEU A 311 -9.05 13.04 8.57
N GLY A 312 -7.78 13.31 8.26
CA GLY A 312 -6.68 13.36 9.23
C GLY A 312 -6.83 14.48 10.27
N LEU A 313 -7.25 15.68 9.84
CA LEU A 313 -7.52 16.82 10.72
C LEU A 313 -8.66 16.53 11.70
N PHE A 314 -9.71 15.86 11.24
CA PHE A 314 -10.82 15.40 12.08
C PHE A 314 -10.50 14.11 12.87
N ARG A 315 -9.26 13.62 12.80
CA ARG A 315 -8.79 12.41 13.50
C ARG A 315 -9.57 11.13 13.16
N PHE A 316 -10.03 11.00 11.91
CA PHE A 316 -10.73 9.80 11.42
C PHE A 316 -9.83 8.56 11.26
N GLY A 317 -8.53 8.65 11.56
CA GLY A 317 -7.62 7.50 11.55
C GLY A 317 -8.04 6.37 12.48
N PHE A 318 -8.92 6.62 13.46
CA PHE A 318 -9.53 5.57 14.28
C PHE A 318 -10.28 4.52 13.46
N ILE A 319 -10.78 4.86 12.26
CA ILE A 319 -11.54 3.92 11.42
C ILE A 319 -10.70 2.69 11.04
N THR A 320 -9.37 2.83 11.04
CA THR A 320 -8.44 1.75 10.77
C THR A 320 -8.38 0.69 11.87
N ILE A 321 -8.81 1.02 13.09
CA ILE A 321 -8.88 0.07 14.20
C ILE A 321 -9.96 -0.99 13.94
N TYR A 322 -11.02 -0.61 13.22
CA TYR A 322 -12.14 -1.50 12.88
C TYR A 322 -11.88 -2.38 11.66
N LEU A 323 -10.71 -2.24 11.03
CA LEU A 323 -10.38 -3.00 9.84
C LEU A 323 -9.80 -4.36 10.23
N SER A 324 -10.58 -5.41 9.98
CA SER A 324 -10.16 -6.77 10.23
C SER A 324 -9.18 -7.26 9.16
N THR A 325 -8.19 -8.06 9.55
CA THR A 325 -7.24 -8.70 8.61
C THR A 325 -7.96 -9.49 7.49
N PRO A 326 -9.08 -10.21 7.74
CA PRO A 326 -9.84 -10.88 6.68
C PRO A 326 -10.44 -9.92 5.64
N LEU A 327 -10.89 -8.73 6.05
CA LEU A 327 -11.43 -7.74 5.11
C LEU A 327 -10.35 -7.25 4.15
N VAL A 328 -9.16 -6.92 4.67
CA VAL A 328 -8.01 -6.51 3.86
C VAL A 328 -7.61 -7.62 2.90
N SER A 329 -7.49 -8.86 3.39
CA SER A 329 -7.13 -10.03 2.59
C SER A 329 -8.14 -10.27 1.45
N GLY A 330 -9.44 -10.28 1.75
CA GLY A 330 -10.49 -10.45 0.73
C GLY A 330 -10.49 -9.32 -0.31
N PHE A 331 -10.31 -8.08 0.13
CA PHE A 331 -10.20 -6.92 -0.76
C PHE A 331 -8.98 -7.00 -1.68
N THR A 332 -7.80 -7.28 -1.13
CA THR A 332 -6.56 -7.43 -1.92
C THR A 332 -6.63 -8.58 -2.92
N THR A 333 -7.27 -9.70 -2.54
CA THR A 333 -7.52 -10.83 -3.44
C THR A 333 -8.42 -10.44 -4.60
N GLY A 334 -9.54 -9.75 -4.33
CA GLY A 334 -10.42 -9.23 -5.39
C GLY A 334 -9.71 -8.22 -6.30
N ALA A 335 -8.91 -7.33 -5.72
CA ALA A 335 -8.08 -6.39 -6.47
C ALA A 335 -7.05 -7.11 -7.36
N ALA A 336 -6.47 -8.21 -6.90
CA ALA A 336 -5.53 -9.01 -7.70
C ALA A 336 -6.19 -9.58 -8.96
N PHE A 337 -7.43 -10.09 -8.86
CA PHE A 337 -8.19 -10.51 -10.06
C PHE A 337 -8.42 -9.34 -11.02
N HIS A 338 -8.79 -8.17 -10.52
CA HIS A 338 -8.93 -6.97 -11.36
C HIS A 338 -7.62 -6.56 -12.06
N VAL A 339 -6.50 -6.59 -11.35
CA VAL A 339 -5.18 -6.29 -11.91
C VAL A 339 -4.81 -7.32 -12.96
N MET A 340 -4.98 -8.61 -12.68
CA MET A 340 -4.70 -9.70 -13.61
C MET A 340 -5.52 -9.57 -14.89
N THR A 341 -6.85 -9.38 -14.79
CA THR A 341 -7.72 -9.19 -15.96
C THR A 341 -7.29 -8.00 -16.80
N SER A 342 -6.82 -6.91 -16.18
CA SER A 342 -6.34 -5.73 -16.93
C SER A 342 -5.03 -5.95 -17.70
N GLN A 343 -4.23 -6.97 -17.36
CA GLN A 343 -3.00 -7.32 -18.11
C GLN A 343 -3.27 -8.22 -19.32
N VAL A 344 -4.38 -8.95 -19.34
CA VAL A 344 -4.68 -9.94 -20.38
C VAL A 344 -4.64 -9.34 -21.80
N PRO A 345 -5.24 -8.16 -22.08
CA PRO A 345 -5.16 -7.57 -23.42
C PRO A 345 -3.73 -7.28 -23.88
N ALA A 346 -2.84 -6.87 -22.97
CA ALA A 346 -1.44 -6.60 -23.28
C ALA A 346 -0.66 -7.87 -23.64
N ILE A 347 -0.96 -9.00 -22.98
CA ILE A 347 -0.32 -10.30 -23.25
C ILE A 347 -0.65 -10.79 -24.68
N PHE A 348 -1.90 -10.61 -25.10
CA PHE A 348 -2.37 -11.00 -26.44
C PHE A 348 -2.11 -9.94 -27.52
N GLY A 349 -1.66 -8.74 -27.14
CA GLY A 349 -1.46 -7.63 -28.07
C GLY A 349 -2.75 -7.12 -28.71
N ILE A 350 -3.88 -7.20 -27.99
CA ILE A 350 -5.20 -6.80 -28.48
C ILE A 350 -5.67 -5.51 -27.82
N LYS A 351 -6.36 -4.66 -28.58
CA LYS A 351 -6.99 -3.44 -28.07
C LYS A 351 -8.43 -3.72 -27.67
N VAL A 352 -8.70 -3.65 -26.36
CA VAL A 352 -10.02 -3.93 -25.76
C VAL A 352 -10.61 -2.63 -25.18
N PRO A 353 -11.88 -2.30 -25.45
CA PRO A 353 -12.52 -1.12 -24.86
C PRO A 353 -12.58 -1.24 -23.34
N ARG A 354 -12.24 -0.15 -22.63
CA ARG A 354 -12.28 -0.11 -21.17
C ARG A 354 -13.69 0.26 -20.69
N HIS A 355 -14.32 -0.67 -19.96
CA HIS A 355 -15.63 -0.46 -19.35
C HIS A 355 -15.52 0.20 -17.97
N ALA A 356 -16.42 1.13 -17.66
CA ALA A 356 -16.57 1.80 -16.35
C ALA A 356 -17.86 1.40 -15.60
N SER A 357 -18.62 0.42 -16.12
CA SER A 357 -19.89 -0.05 -15.55
C SER A 357 -19.71 -1.15 -14.49
N SER A 358 -20.77 -1.40 -13.72
CA SER A 358 -20.88 -2.58 -12.86
C SER A 358 -20.63 -3.88 -13.64
N PHE A 359 -20.11 -4.91 -12.99
CA PHE A 359 -19.71 -6.18 -13.62
C PHE A 359 -18.61 -6.04 -14.71
N LYS A 360 -17.78 -5.00 -14.64
CA LYS A 360 -16.63 -4.77 -15.53
C LYS A 360 -15.81 -6.01 -15.84
N LEU A 361 -15.55 -6.89 -14.86
CA LEU A 361 -14.78 -8.11 -15.07
C LEU A 361 -15.43 -9.03 -16.10
N ILE A 362 -16.73 -9.29 -15.97
CA ILE A 362 -17.46 -10.21 -16.85
C ILE A 362 -17.45 -9.65 -18.29
N HIS A 363 -17.79 -8.37 -18.44
CA HIS A 363 -17.75 -7.70 -19.75
C HIS A 363 -16.35 -7.71 -20.36
N SER A 364 -15.31 -7.44 -19.56
CA SER A 364 -13.92 -7.47 -20.04
C SER A 364 -13.53 -8.86 -20.56
N TYR A 365 -13.94 -9.93 -19.88
CA TYR A 365 -13.68 -11.30 -20.37
C TYR A 365 -14.45 -11.61 -21.65
N MET A 366 -15.68 -11.15 -21.80
CA MET A 366 -16.44 -11.33 -23.05
C MET A 366 -15.72 -10.64 -24.22
N ASP A 367 -15.33 -9.37 -24.06
CA ASP A 367 -14.62 -8.63 -25.12
C ASP A 367 -13.26 -9.24 -25.46
N ILE A 368 -12.56 -9.80 -24.46
CA ILE A 368 -11.28 -10.50 -24.66
C ILE A 368 -11.49 -11.77 -25.49
N ILE A 369 -12.53 -12.55 -25.19
CA ILE A 369 -12.84 -13.79 -25.93
C ILE A 369 -13.22 -13.45 -27.37
N ASP A 370 -14.04 -12.41 -27.58
CA ASP A 370 -14.49 -12.00 -28.90
C ASP A 370 -13.34 -11.49 -29.79
N ARG A 371 -12.34 -10.82 -29.20
CA ARG A 371 -11.16 -10.28 -29.89
C ARG A 371 -9.93 -11.20 -29.86
N LEU A 372 -10.03 -12.38 -29.26
CA LEU A 372 -8.93 -13.35 -29.20
C LEU A 372 -8.39 -13.75 -30.58
N PRO A 373 -9.22 -13.88 -31.65
CA PRO A 373 -8.74 -14.16 -33.00
C PRO A 373 -7.82 -13.08 -33.58
N ASP A 374 -7.94 -11.82 -33.13
CA ASP A 374 -7.13 -10.68 -33.59
C ASP A 374 -5.79 -10.55 -32.84
N SER A 375 -5.41 -11.59 -32.09
CA SER A 375 -4.20 -11.57 -31.27
C SER A 375 -2.92 -11.53 -32.10
N ASN A 376 -1.95 -10.76 -31.62
CA ASN A 376 -0.63 -10.67 -32.24
C ASN A 376 0.25 -11.83 -31.72
N PRO A 377 0.65 -12.79 -32.58
CA PRO A 377 1.43 -13.94 -32.15
C PRO A 377 2.81 -13.55 -31.61
N ALA A 378 3.42 -12.47 -32.11
CA ALA A 378 4.71 -12.00 -31.61
C ALA A 378 4.59 -11.52 -30.15
N SER A 379 3.55 -10.73 -29.83
CA SER A 379 3.28 -10.26 -28.46
C SER A 379 3.02 -11.42 -27.49
N VAL A 380 2.29 -12.45 -27.94
CA VAL A 380 2.03 -13.67 -27.15
C VAL A 380 3.32 -14.42 -26.85
N ILE A 381 4.18 -14.66 -27.86
CA ILE A 381 5.46 -15.35 -27.69
C ILE A 381 6.36 -14.56 -26.73
N ILE A 382 6.49 -13.25 -26.93
CA ILE A 382 7.29 -12.38 -26.06
C ILE A 382 6.77 -12.46 -24.61
N SER A 383 5.45 -12.40 -24.42
CA SER A 383 4.83 -12.49 -23.10
C SER A 383 5.07 -13.84 -22.43
N ILE A 384 4.95 -14.94 -23.16
CA ILE A 384 5.23 -16.30 -22.64
C ILE A 384 6.70 -16.41 -22.23
N VAL A 385 7.63 -15.99 -23.09
CA VAL A 385 9.07 -16.01 -22.80
C VAL A 385 9.39 -15.15 -21.57
N CYS A 386 8.83 -13.94 -21.50
CA CYS A 386 8.96 -13.01 -20.38
C CYS A 386 8.48 -13.64 -19.06
N ILE A 387 7.27 -14.21 -19.04
CA ILE A 387 6.70 -14.88 -17.86
C ILE A 387 7.56 -16.09 -17.46
N CYS A 388 7.97 -16.92 -18.42
CA CYS A 388 8.83 -18.07 -18.16
C CYS A 388 10.18 -17.66 -17.57
N LEU A 389 10.83 -16.62 -18.10
CA LEU A 389 12.10 -16.11 -17.58
C LEU A 389 11.94 -15.54 -16.16
N LEU A 390 10.89 -14.77 -15.91
CA LEU A 390 10.60 -14.22 -14.57
C LEU A 390 10.34 -15.34 -13.55
N LEU A 391 9.53 -16.35 -13.90
CA LEU A 391 9.24 -17.48 -13.02
C LEU A 391 10.48 -18.35 -12.79
N LEU A 392 11.26 -18.63 -13.85
CA LEU A 392 12.50 -19.39 -13.76
C LEU A 392 13.50 -18.69 -12.84
N PHE A 393 13.64 -17.37 -13.01
CA PHE A 393 14.54 -16.58 -12.19
C PHE A 393 14.10 -16.57 -10.73
N ARG A 394 12.82 -16.32 -10.47
CA ARG A 394 12.29 -16.23 -9.10
C ARG A 394 12.29 -17.57 -8.36
N LEU A 395 11.94 -18.67 -9.03
CA LEU A 395 11.81 -19.99 -8.39
C LEU A 395 13.15 -20.72 -8.25
N ILE A 396 13.98 -20.71 -9.29
CA ILE A 396 15.20 -21.54 -9.32
C ILE A 396 16.44 -20.70 -9.06
N ILE A 397 16.60 -19.61 -9.80
CA ILE A 397 17.85 -18.84 -9.79
C ILE A 397 17.98 -18.08 -8.47
N ASN A 398 16.92 -17.42 -8.00
CA ASN A 398 16.96 -16.67 -6.75
C ASN A 398 17.25 -17.58 -5.55
N ALA A 399 16.66 -18.79 -5.50
CA ALA A 399 16.91 -19.75 -4.43
C ALA A 399 18.36 -20.28 -4.39
N LYS A 400 19.03 -20.35 -5.54
CA LYS A 400 20.45 -20.73 -5.64
C LYS A 400 21.37 -19.53 -5.43
N LEU A 401 21.00 -18.38 -5.98
CA LEU A 401 21.79 -17.16 -5.97
C LEU A 401 21.76 -16.47 -4.61
N SER A 402 20.68 -16.59 -3.83
CA SER A 402 20.61 -16.10 -2.45
C SER A 402 21.64 -16.77 -1.52
N LYS A 403 22.13 -17.96 -1.88
CA LYS A 403 23.21 -18.65 -1.16
C LYS A 403 24.59 -18.05 -1.46
N LEU A 404 24.74 -17.36 -2.59
CA LEU A 404 26.01 -16.81 -3.06
C LEU A 404 26.08 -15.28 -2.94
N CYS A 405 24.98 -14.59 -3.22
CA CYS A 405 24.85 -13.13 -3.20
C CYS A 405 23.80 -12.74 -2.16
N ARG A 406 24.12 -11.73 -1.34
CA ARG A 406 23.22 -11.18 -0.33
C ARG A 406 22.15 -10.23 -0.92
N PHE A 407 22.24 -9.92 -2.22
CA PHE A 407 21.39 -8.96 -2.90
C PHE A 407 20.55 -9.64 -4.00
N PRO A 408 19.24 -9.35 -4.10
CA PRO A 408 18.32 -9.86 -5.08
C PRO A 408 18.61 -9.09 -6.35
N VAL A 409 18.69 -9.83 -7.44
CA VAL A 409 18.93 -9.21 -8.72
C VAL A 409 17.61 -8.61 -9.21
N PRO A 410 17.59 -7.33 -9.62
CA PRO A 410 16.41 -6.70 -10.19
C PRO A 410 16.14 -7.23 -11.61
N ILE A 411 15.62 -8.46 -11.69
CA ILE A 411 15.36 -9.16 -12.95
C ILE A 411 14.40 -8.40 -13.86
N GLU A 412 13.47 -7.64 -13.27
CA GLU A 412 12.51 -6.80 -13.99
C GLU A 412 13.23 -5.76 -14.87
N LEU A 413 14.24 -5.07 -14.34
CA LEU A 413 15.02 -4.09 -15.11
C LEU A 413 15.84 -4.78 -16.20
N ILE A 414 16.52 -5.89 -15.86
CA ILE A 414 17.33 -6.65 -16.84
C ILE A 414 16.45 -7.09 -18.01
N LEU A 415 15.24 -7.58 -17.72
CA LEU A 415 14.30 -8.03 -18.73
C LEU A 415 13.79 -6.88 -19.61
N VAL A 416 13.55 -5.70 -19.03
CA VAL A 416 13.20 -4.50 -19.81
C VAL A 416 14.37 -4.09 -20.72
N VAL A 417 15.60 -4.04 -20.21
CA VAL A 417 16.79 -3.69 -21.02
C VAL A 417 17.00 -4.69 -22.17
N LEU A 418 16.93 -5.98 -21.88
CA LEU A 418 17.04 -7.03 -22.91
C LEU A 418 15.88 -6.98 -23.90
N GLY A 419 14.65 -6.79 -23.43
CA GLY A 419 13.46 -6.67 -24.26
C GLY A 419 13.52 -5.46 -25.20
N THR A 420 13.95 -4.30 -24.70
CA THR A 420 14.16 -3.10 -25.53
C THR A 420 15.27 -3.31 -26.54
N SER A 421 16.38 -3.95 -26.15
CA SER A 421 17.51 -4.23 -27.05
C SER A 421 17.09 -5.17 -28.19
N ILE A 422 16.43 -6.29 -27.86
CA ILE A 422 15.93 -7.25 -28.85
C ILE A 422 14.85 -6.61 -29.73
N GLY A 423 13.95 -5.81 -29.14
CA GLY A 423 12.91 -5.08 -29.87
C GLY A 423 13.48 -4.10 -30.89
N HIS A 424 14.53 -3.36 -30.52
CA HIS A 424 15.20 -2.40 -31.40
C HIS A 424 15.98 -3.08 -32.52
N PHE A 425 16.88 -4.03 -32.19
CA PHE A 425 17.70 -4.70 -33.21
C PHE A 425 16.88 -5.64 -34.09
N GLY A 426 15.86 -6.29 -33.53
CA GLY A 426 14.97 -7.19 -34.26
C GLY A 426 13.89 -6.49 -35.08
N HIS A 427 13.77 -5.15 -35.01
CA HIS A 427 12.75 -4.36 -35.71
C HIS A 427 11.32 -4.89 -35.49
N LEU A 428 11.02 -5.33 -34.26
CA LEU A 428 9.77 -6.03 -33.91
C LEU A 428 8.51 -5.17 -34.17
N HIS A 429 8.63 -3.86 -33.99
CA HIS A 429 7.52 -2.93 -34.25
C HIS A 429 7.17 -2.88 -35.74
N THR A 430 8.16 -2.74 -36.62
CA THR A 430 7.95 -2.62 -38.07
C THR A 430 7.57 -3.96 -38.70
N ALA A 431 8.18 -5.06 -38.24
CA ALA A 431 7.97 -6.39 -38.83
C ALA A 431 6.71 -7.10 -38.30
N TYR A 432 6.36 -6.90 -37.04
CA TYR A 432 5.29 -7.65 -36.37
C TYR A 432 4.23 -6.77 -35.69
N ALA A 433 4.24 -5.44 -35.90
CA ALA A 433 3.27 -4.51 -35.33
C ALA A 433 3.10 -4.64 -33.79
N VAL A 434 4.20 -4.91 -33.08
CA VAL A 434 4.20 -4.96 -31.61
C VAL A 434 4.08 -3.53 -31.07
N ASP A 435 3.15 -3.31 -30.14
CA ASP A 435 2.96 -2.00 -29.51
C ASP A 435 4.22 -1.56 -28.74
N ILE A 436 4.64 -0.31 -28.95
CA ILE A 436 5.82 0.29 -28.31
C ILE A 436 5.40 1.40 -27.35
N VAL A 437 6.21 1.61 -26.31
CA VAL A 437 5.99 2.61 -25.26
C VAL A 437 6.09 4.05 -25.80
N GLY A 438 6.75 4.25 -26.94
CA GLY A 438 6.94 5.55 -27.57
C GLY A 438 8.08 6.36 -26.96
N GLU A 439 8.13 7.64 -27.31
CA GLU A 439 9.14 8.58 -26.80
C GLU A 439 8.74 9.09 -25.41
N ILE A 440 9.68 9.02 -24.45
CA ILE A 440 9.48 9.54 -23.11
C ILE A 440 10.18 10.89 -23.02
N PRO A 441 9.45 11.99 -22.75
CA PRO A 441 10.07 13.31 -22.67
C PRO A 441 11.07 13.35 -21.51
N SER A 442 12.25 13.92 -21.80
CA SER A 442 13.29 14.10 -20.79
C SER A 442 13.10 15.42 -20.04
N GLY A 443 13.46 15.40 -18.76
CA GLY A 443 13.37 16.57 -17.88
C GLY A 443 12.20 16.53 -16.89
N LEU A 444 12.20 17.49 -15.97
CA LEU A 444 11.14 17.65 -14.99
C LEU A 444 10.02 18.50 -15.57
N ARG A 445 8.77 18.05 -15.40
CA ARG A 445 7.60 18.87 -15.70
C ARG A 445 7.56 20.07 -14.75
N ALA A 446 7.34 21.26 -15.30
CA ALA A 446 7.13 22.47 -14.51
C ALA A 446 5.90 22.31 -13.60
N PRO A 447 5.92 22.83 -12.37
CA PRO A 447 4.81 22.71 -11.45
C PRO A 447 3.56 23.36 -12.06
N SER A 448 2.47 22.59 -12.17
CA SER A 448 1.21 23.02 -12.76
C SER A 448 0.06 22.65 -11.84
N MET A 449 -0.80 23.61 -11.53
CA MET A 449 -1.96 23.35 -10.69
C MET A 449 -3.01 22.51 -11.46
N PRO A 450 -3.50 21.39 -10.90
CA PRO A 450 -4.59 20.63 -11.51
C PRO A 450 -5.88 21.45 -11.61
N SER A 451 -6.69 21.17 -12.63
CA SER A 451 -7.95 21.90 -12.85
C SER A 451 -9.00 21.61 -11.76
N ILE A 452 -9.23 22.58 -10.89
CA ILE A 452 -10.26 22.54 -9.84
C ILE A 452 -11.68 22.41 -10.45
N GLY A 453 -11.88 22.91 -11.67
CA GLY A 453 -13.14 22.80 -12.40
C GLY A 453 -13.64 21.36 -12.56
N LEU A 454 -12.76 20.36 -12.55
CA LEU A 454 -13.15 18.95 -12.69
C LEU A 454 -13.63 18.31 -11.37
N PHE A 455 -13.51 18.97 -10.22
CA PHE A 455 -13.79 18.37 -8.91
C PHE A 455 -15.23 17.85 -8.80
N HIS A 456 -16.19 18.59 -9.35
CA HIS A 456 -17.60 18.19 -9.33
C HIS A 456 -17.89 16.90 -10.15
N LEU A 457 -17.01 16.53 -11.09
CA LEU A 457 -17.14 15.33 -11.91
C LEU A 457 -16.44 14.11 -11.30
N VAL A 458 -15.45 14.33 -10.42
CA VAL A 458 -14.58 13.27 -9.86
C VAL A 458 -14.72 13.10 -8.35
N TRP A 459 -15.62 13.83 -7.68
CA TRP A 459 -15.70 13.82 -6.21
C TRP A 459 -15.99 12.43 -5.62
N GLN A 460 -16.81 11.61 -6.29
CA GLN A 460 -17.13 10.26 -5.83
C GLN A 460 -15.93 9.34 -5.94
N ASP A 461 -15.23 9.38 -7.08
CA ASP A 461 -14.03 8.55 -7.27
C ASP A 461 -12.93 9.00 -6.31
N ALA A 462 -12.76 10.31 -6.10
CA ALA A 462 -11.78 10.86 -5.15
C ALA A 462 -12.06 10.41 -3.71
N PHE A 463 -13.33 10.42 -3.29
CA PHE A 463 -13.73 9.97 -1.96
C PHE A 463 -13.45 8.47 -1.75
N MET A 464 -13.82 7.64 -2.72
CA MET A 464 -13.55 6.20 -2.67
C MET A 464 -12.04 5.91 -2.70
N LEU A 465 -11.31 6.60 -3.58
CA LEU A 465 -9.86 6.49 -3.70
C LEU A 465 -9.16 6.86 -2.38
N ALA A 466 -9.56 7.96 -1.74
CA ALA A 466 -9.02 8.42 -0.47
C ALA A 466 -9.12 7.38 0.65
N ILE A 467 -10.32 6.79 0.83
CA ILE A 467 -10.58 5.82 1.91
C ILE A 467 -9.90 4.49 1.62
N ILE A 468 -10.12 3.92 0.43
CA ILE A 468 -9.67 2.58 0.08
C ILE A 468 -8.13 2.55 0.04
N MET A 469 -7.47 3.55 -0.56
CA MET A 469 -6.02 3.54 -0.65
C MET A 469 -5.34 3.83 0.68
N TYR A 470 -5.95 4.64 1.55
CA TYR A 470 -5.48 4.82 2.92
C TYR A 470 -5.54 3.49 3.68
N VAL A 471 -6.68 2.80 3.61
CA VAL A 471 -6.88 1.48 4.23
C VAL A 471 -5.81 0.47 3.77
N CYS A 472 -5.57 0.36 2.46
CA CYS A 472 -4.53 -0.54 1.94
C CYS A 472 -3.13 -0.17 2.43
N THR A 473 -2.77 1.12 2.34
CA THR A 473 -1.44 1.60 2.76
C THR A 473 -1.22 1.37 4.25
N PHE A 474 -2.20 1.74 5.09
CA PHE A 474 -2.13 1.53 6.53
C PHE A 474 -2.04 0.05 6.91
N SER A 475 -2.72 -0.83 6.17
CA SER A 475 -2.61 -2.29 6.39
C SER A 475 -1.19 -2.80 6.17
N ILE A 476 -0.50 -2.30 5.13
CA ILE A 476 0.91 -2.63 4.87
C ILE A 476 1.79 -2.05 6.00
N CYS A 477 1.57 -0.80 6.41
CA CYS A 477 2.28 -0.20 7.54
C CYS A 477 2.12 -1.04 8.82
N LYS A 478 0.90 -1.54 9.10
CA LYS A 478 0.60 -2.35 10.28
C LYS A 478 1.28 -3.72 10.26
N ILE A 479 1.37 -4.36 9.09
CA ILE A 479 2.09 -5.64 8.93
C ILE A 479 3.56 -5.47 9.37
N TYR A 480 4.24 -4.44 8.87
CA TYR A 480 5.64 -4.18 9.22
C TYR A 480 5.83 -3.62 10.64
N ALA A 481 4.89 -2.81 11.13
CA ALA A 481 4.88 -2.33 12.51
C ALA A 481 4.82 -3.49 13.52
N ASN A 482 3.94 -4.45 13.28
CA ASN A 482 3.83 -5.66 14.09
C ASN A 482 5.10 -6.52 13.99
N LYS A 483 5.63 -6.70 12.77
CA LYS A 483 6.83 -7.52 12.54
C LYS A 483 8.08 -6.98 13.21
N HIS A 484 8.26 -5.66 13.26
CA HIS A 484 9.42 -5.00 13.88
C HIS A 484 9.16 -4.43 15.28
N GLY A 485 7.96 -4.64 15.83
CA GLY A 485 7.60 -4.22 17.19
C GLY A 485 7.61 -2.71 17.43
N TYR A 486 7.21 -1.88 16.45
CA TYR A 486 7.07 -0.42 16.63
C TYR A 486 5.62 0.03 16.59
N LEU A 487 5.33 1.16 17.25
CA LEU A 487 4.00 1.75 17.27
C LEU A 487 3.77 2.61 16.02
N LEU A 488 2.59 2.46 15.42
CA LEU A 488 2.16 3.21 14.24
C LEU A 488 1.02 4.15 14.61
N ASP A 489 1.12 5.42 14.22
CA ASP A 489 0.05 6.40 14.42
C ASP A 489 -0.83 6.48 13.17
N SER A 490 -2.07 5.98 13.27
CA SER A 490 -3.04 6.00 12.18
C SER A 490 -3.37 7.39 11.67
N ASN A 491 -3.49 8.39 12.55
CA ASN A 491 -3.85 9.75 12.14
C ASN A 491 -2.70 10.43 11.41
N GLN A 492 -1.47 10.22 11.89
CA GLN A 492 -0.29 10.76 11.24
C GLN A 492 -0.06 10.11 9.87
N GLU A 493 -0.27 8.79 9.73
CA GLU A 493 -0.21 8.12 8.41
C GLU A 493 -1.27 8.64 7.45
N LEU A 494 -2.49 8.92 7.94
CA LEU A 494 -3.57 9.50 7.14
C LEU A 494 -3.20 10.89 6.64
N LEU A 495 -2.66 11.73 7.52
CA LEU A 495 -2.22 13.08 7.19
C LEU A 495 -1.03 13.05 6.22
N ALA A 496 -0.04 12.19 6.46
CA ALA A 496 1.12 12.01 5.59
C ALA A 496 0.71 11.59 4.17
N SER A 497 -0.17 10.58 4.05
CA SER A 497 -0.73 10.14 2.77
C SER A 497 -1.49 11.27 2.06
N GLY A 498 -2.28 12.05 2.80
CA GLY A 498 -3.00 13.20 2.27
C GLY A 498 -2.08 14.31 1.76
N ILE A 499 -0.99 14.63 2.48
CA ILE A 499 0.00 15.62 2.04
C ILE A 499 0.70 15.15 0.77
N VAL A 500 1.15 13.89 0.73
CA VAL A 500 1.78 13.27 -0.44
C VAL A 500 0.87 13.40 -1.66
N ASN A 501 -0.42 13.07 -1.52
CA ASN A 501 -1.39 13.10 -2.61
C ASN A 501 -1.97 14.48 -2.92
N THR A 502 -1.73 15.49 -2.07
CA THR A 502 -2.11 16.89 -2.35
C THR A 502 -0.99 17.63 -3.08
N VAL A 503 0.26 17.41 -2.66
CA VAL A 503 1.44 18.09 -3.25
C VAL A 503 1.91 17.38 -4.52
N GLY A 504 1.86 16.05 -4.58
CA GLY A 504 2.29 15.25 -5.73
C GLY A 504 1.69 15.69 -7.08
N PRO A 505 0.37 15.96 -7.18
CA PRO A 505 -0.26 16.38 -8.42
C PRO A 505 0.28 17.66 -9.04
N VAL A 506 0.82 18.58 -8.22
CA VAL A 506 1.45 19.81 -8.70
C VAL A 506 2.67 19.50 -9.59
N PHE A 507 3.36 18.38 -9.32
CA PHE A 507 4.51 17.91 -10.08
C PHE A 507 4.16 16.85 -11.14
N GLY A 508 2.87 16.60 -11.39
CA GLY A 508 2.42 15.59 -12.36
C GLY A 508 2.34 14.16 -11.81
N CYS A 509 2.40 13.98 -10.49
CA CYS A 509 2.15 12.67 -9.88
C CYS A 509 0.65 12.42 -9.71
N TYR A 510 0.15 11.34 -10.30
CA TYR A 510 -1.14 10.78 -9.92
C TYR A 510 -1.05 10.05 -8.56
N PHE A 511 -2.17 9.49 -8.11
CA PHE A 511 -2.32 8.96 -6.74
C PHE A 511 -1.25 7.95 -6.34
N SER A 512 -0.58 8.24 -5.22
CA SER A 512 0.47 7.41 -4.62
C SER A 512 -0.03 6.67 -3.38
N ALA A 513 0.39 5.40 -3.27
CA ALA A 513 0.06 4.52 -2.15
C ALA A 513 1.27 3.66 -1.76
N GLY A 514 1.19 3.01 -0.59
CA GLY A 514 2.20 2.06 -0.15
C GLY A 514 2.21 0.80 -1.01
N SER A 515 3.39 0.34 -1.41
CA SER A 515 3.55 -0.87 -2.22
C SER A 515 4.08 -2.03 -1.37
N LEU A 516 3.35 -3.15 -1.35
CA LEU A 516 3.78 -4.36 -0.65
C LEU A 516 5.05 -4.95 -1.26
N SER A 517 5.13 -5.05 -2.59
CA SER A 517 6.29 -5.64 -3.28
C SER A 517 7.59 -4.86 -3.02
N ARG A 518 7.54 -3.53 -3.09
CA ARG A 518 8.72 -2.67 -2.83
C ARG A 518 9.13 -2.69 -1.36
N SER A 519 8.16 -2.61 -0.45
CA SER A 519 8.42 -2.70 1.00
C SER A 519 8.98 -4.07 1.39
N GLN A 520 8.56 -5.14 0.71
CA GLN A 520 9.11 -6.48 0.93
C GLN A 520 10.56 -6.57 0.47
N VAL A 521 10.89 -6.05 -0.72
CA VAL A 521 12.27 -6.04 -1.22
C VAL A 521 13.16 -5.20 -0.30
N GLN A 522 12.69 -4.03 0.12
CA GLN A 522 13.37 -3.19 1.10
C GLN A 522 13.70 -3.96 2.39
N GLU A 523 12.75 -4.72 2.90
CA GLU A 523 12.94 -5.53 4.09
C GLU A 523 13.89 -6.71 3.87
N ASP A 524 13.75 -7.42 2.75
CA ASP A 524 14.65 -8.52 2.39
C ASP A 524 16.12 -8.01 2.35
N MET A 525 16.34 -6.73 2.02
CA MET A 525 17.67 -6.10 1.98
C MET A 525 18.20 -5.72 3.35
N GLY A 526 17.41 -5.94 4.40
CA GLY A 526 17.72 -5.51 5.75
C GLY A 526 17.59 -4.01 5.94
N GLY A 527 16.80 -3.33 5.10
CA GLY A 527 16.49 -1.92 5.26
C GLY A 527 15.71 -1.66 6.55
N ARG A 528 16.14 -0.68 7.35
CA ARG A 528 15.62 -0.46 8.71
C ARG A 528 14.92 0.88 8.89
N THR A 529 15.15 1.82 8.00
CA THR A 529 14.68 3.20 8.17
C THR A 529 14.09 3.79 6.89
N GLN A 530 13.50 4.98 7.02
CA GLN A 530 12.91 5.73 5.89
C GLN A 530 13.95 6.43 5.00
N VAL A 531 15.25 6.37 5.35
CA VAL A 531 16.33 6.98 4.55
C VAL A 531 16.50 6.30 3.18
N ILE A 532 15.86 5.13 3.01
CA ILE A 532 15.87 4.23 1.85
C ILE A 532 15.27 4.85 0.60
#